data_AF-A0A7J9XX85-F1
#
_entry.id   AF-A0A7J9XX85-F1
#
_cell.length_a   1.000
_cell.length_b   1.000
_cell.length_c   1.000
_cell.angle_alpha   90.00
_cell.angle_beta   90.00
_cell.angle_gamma   90.00
#
_symmetry.space_group_name_H-M   'P 1'
#
loop_
_entity.id
_entity.type
_entity.pdbx_description
1 polymer ?
#
loop_
_entity_poly.entity_id
_entity_poly.type
_entity_poly.pdbx_seq_one_letter_code
_entity_poly.pdbx_strand_id
1 'polypeptide(L)'
;FWGRGFAGKEYGFALRLVEDLPDVWAALAEGRIDRGKAWVFAHVATDLTPAQRQTICDRLLPKAARLAPGELAARIKKLAIAVDPDWARRRYEAGVRERDVVGRVNDDGTANVSGVILPQADARSAVEHVEALARAAKRAGHPGSVKQLRSAVYSGLLDGTYQALSDEEIVADLLAHADGSDM
;
A
#
# COMPACT_ATOMS: atom_id res chain seq x y z
N PHE A 1 -6.12 2.97 -15.59
CA PHE A 1 -7.12 1.98 -16.03
C PHE A 1 -8.08 1.63 -14.89
N TRP A 2 -9.39 1.79 -15.12
CA TRP A 2 -10.47 1.59 -14.15
C TRP A 2 -10.93 0.13 -14.18
N GLY A 3 -10.51 -0.67 -13.20
CA GLY A 3 -10.91 -2.09 -13.08
C GLY A 3 -12.08 -2.27 -12.10
N ARG A 4 -12.78 -3.41 -12.17
CA ARG A 4 -13.94 -3.81 -11.34
C ARG A 4 -13.85 -3.46 -9.84
N GLY A 5 -12.64 -3.40 -9.28
CA GLY A 5 -12.41 -2.95 -7.90
C GLY A 5 -12.69 -1.46 -7.63
N PHE A 6 -12.64 -0.59 -8.64
CA PHE A 6 -12.95 0.84 -8.51
C PHE A 6 -14.45 1.07 -8.33
N ALA A 7 -15.29 0.43 -9.16
CA ALA A 7 -16.76 0.51 -9.00
C ALA A 7 -17.21 -0.03 -7.64
N GLY A 8 -16.62 -1.14 -7.16
CA GLY A 8 -16.86 -1.64 -5.82
C GLY A 8 -16.38 -0.68 -4.71
N LYS A 9 -15.23 -0.03 -4.90
CA LYS A 9 -14.73 1.00 -3.97
C LYS A 9 -15.60 2.24 -3.93
N GLU A 10 -16.09 2.70 -5.07
CA GLU A 10 -17.00 3.85 -5.16
C GLU A 10 -18.36 3.53 -4.55
N TYR A 11 -18.92 2.35 -4.85
CA TYR A 11 -20.15 1.90 -4.24
C TYR A 11 -20.02 1.79 -2.71
N GLY A 12 -18.97 1.12 -2.22
CA GLY A 12 -18.71 1.01 -0.78
C GLY A 12 -18.33 2.34 -0.12
N PHE A 13 -17.87 3.34 -0.87
CA PHE A 13 -17.69 4.70 -0.38
C PHE A 13 -19.03 5.42 -0.24
N ALA A 14 -19.88 5.36 -1.27
CA ALA A 14 -21.20 5.97 -1.27
C ALA A 14 -22.09 5.40 -0.14
N LEU A 15 -22.14 4.07 0.01
CA LEU A 15 -22.89 3.42 1.09
C LEU A 15 -22.44 3.90 2.47
N ARG A 16 -21.13 3.92 2.74
CA ARG A 16 -20.60 4.38 4.03
C ARG A 16 -20.94 5.83 4.33
N LEU A 17 -20.96 6.71 3.33
CA LEU A 17 -21.36 8.10 3.55
C LEU A 17 -22.83 8.21 3.98
N VAL A 18 -23.71 7.42 3.38
CA VAL A 18 -25.15 7.47 3.66
C VAL A 18 -25.48 6.75 4.97
N GLU A 19 -24.90 5.58 5.21
CA GLU A 19 -25.27 4.71 6.34
C GLU A 19 -24.49 5.03 7.62
N ASP A 20 -23.19 5.31 7.51
CA ASP A 20 -22.28 5.38 8.66
C ASP A 20 -21.84 6.80 9.02
N LEU A 21 -21.94 7.75 8.08
CA LEU A 21 -21.39 9.10 8.18
C LEU A 21 -22.33 10.19 7.62
N PRO A 22 -23.60 10.26 8.07
CA PRO A 22 -24.60 11.18 7.51
C PRO A 22 -24.18 12.65 7.59
N ASP A 23 -23.46 13.07 8.64
CA ASP A 23 -22.97 14.45 8.77
C ASP A 23 -21.89 14.78 7.73
N VAL A 24 -21.04 13.81 7.38
CA VAL A 24 -20.04 13.96 6.33
C VAL A 24 -20.72 14.03 4.96
N TRP A 25 -21.75 13.22 4.74
CA TRP A 25 -22.59 13.31 3.55
C TRP A 25 -23.24 14.69 3.41
N ALA A 26 -23.89 15.20 4.46
CA ALA A 26 -24.50 16.53 4.45
C ALA A 26 -23.46 17.62 4.15
N ALA A 27 -22.27 17.55 4.76
CA ALA A 27 -21.20 18.49 4.48
C ALA A 27 -20.68 18.44 3.03
N LEU A 28 -20.64 17.25 2.44
CA LEU A 28 -20.26 17.07 1.04
C LEU A 28 -21.34 17.64 0.11
N ALA A 29 -22.62 17.32 0.37
CA ALA A 29 -23.76 17.77 -0.43
C ALA A 29 -23.91 19.30 -0.42
N GLU A 30 -23.62 19.94 0.71
CA GLU A 30 -23.62 21.40 0.88
C GLU A 30 -22.33 22.07 0.34
N GLY A 31 -21.35 21.30 -0.15
CA GLY A 31 -20.09 21.82 -0.65
C GLY A 31 -19.14 22.37 0.42
N ARG A 32 -19.42 22.13 1.71
CA ARG A 32 -18.53 22.53 2.83
C ARG A 32 -17.22 21.74 2.83
N ILE A 33 -17.23 20.52 2.30
CA ILE A 33 -16.04 19.70 2.07
C ILE A 33 -16.05 19.14 0.65
N ASP A 34 -14.86 18.88 0.12
CA ASP A 34 -14.69 18.18 -1.16
C ASP A 34 -14.73 16.65 -0.99
N ARG A 35 -14.84 15.95 -2.12
CA ARG A 35 -14.86 14.48 -2.18
C ARG A 35 -13.61 13.84 -1.54
N GLY A 36 -12.44 14.45 -1.69
CA GLY A 36 -11.20 13.94 -1.11
C GLY A 36 -11.26 13.91 0.42
N LYS A 37 -11.78 14.98 1.02
CA LYS A 37 -12.00 15.06 2.48
C LYS A 37 -13.07 14.09 2.95
N ALA A 38 -14.18 13.96 2.24
CA ALA A 38 -15.21 12.96 2.54
C ALA A 38 -14.64 11.54 2.50
N TRP A 39 -13.79 11.24 1.50
CA TRP A 39 -13.10 9.95 1.40
C TRP A 39 -12.17 9.70 2.60
N VAL A 40 -11.46 10.73 3.07
CA VAL A 40 -10.59 10.62 4.26
C VAL A 40 -11.39 10.25 5.52
N PHE A 41 -12.57 10.85 5.72
CA PHE A 41 -13.47 10.43 6.81
C PHE A 41 -13.92 8.98 6.66
N ALA A 42 -14.44 8.61 5.49
CA ALA A 42 -14.93 7.25 5.24
C ALA A 42 -13.84 6.18 5.41
N HIS A 43 -12.63 6.45 4.91
CA HIS A 43 -11.54 5.48 4.90
C HIS A 43 -10.82 5.35 6.24
N VAL A 44 -10.66 6.44 6.99
CA VAL A 44 -9.93 6.40 8.27
C VAL A 44 -10.85 6.01 9.42
N ALA A 45 -12.15 6.34 9.38
CA ALA A 45 -13.10 5.96 10.42
C ALA A 45 -13.66 4.52 10.26
N THR A 46 -13.06 3.72 9.38
CA THR A 46 -13.41 2.30 9.21
C THR A 46 -13.07 1.53 10.50
N ASP A 47 -13.89 0.55 10.87
CA ASP A 47 -13.75 -0.31 12.08
C ASP A 47 -13.98 0.40 13.44
N LEU A 48 -14.51 1.62 13.42
CA LEU A 48 -15.00 2.32 14.61
C LEU A 48 -16.50 2.09 14.79
N THR A 49 -16.97 2.08 16.04
CA THR A 49 -18.40 2.03 16.36
C THR A 49 -19.12 3.33 15.95
N PRO A 50 -20.46 3.32 15.78
CA PRO A 50 -21.21 4.54 15.44
C PRO A 50 -20.92 5.73 16.37
N ALA A 51 -20.86 5.50 17.69
CA ALA A 51 -20.58 6.57 18.66
C ALA A 51 -19.17 7.16 18.52
N GLN A 52 -18.17 6.33 18.22
CA GLN A 52 -16.80 6.76 18.00
C GLN A 52 -16.67 7.55 16.68
N ARG A 53 -17.37 7.12 15.62
CA ARG A 53 -17.46 7.86 14.35
C ARG A 53 -18.10 9.24 14.54
N GLN A 54 -19.19 9.30 15.31
CA GLN A 54 -19.83 10.57 15.64
C GLN A 54 -18.87 11.51 16.37
N THR A 55 -18.17 11.01 17.38
CA THR A 55 -17.17 11.79 18.14
C THR A 55 -16.08 12.37 17.23
N ILE A 56 -15.65 11.64 16.21
CA ILE A 56 -14.69 12.11 15.20
C ILE A 56 -15.30 13.21 14.33
N CYS A 57 -16.52 13.02 13.84
CA CYS A 57 -17.22 13.98 13.00
C CYS A 57 -17.43 15.30 13.75
N ASP A 58 -17.97 15.27 14.96
CA ASP A 58 -18.23 16.46 15.79
C ASP A 58 -16.98 17.32 15.98
N ARG A 59 -15.83 16.67 16.20
CA ARG A 59 -14.58 17.37 16.51
C ARG A 59 -13.85 17.91 15.27
N LEU A 60 -13.96 17.22 14.14
CA LEU A 60 -13.10 17.46 12.97
C LEU A 60 -13.85 18.00 11.76
N LEU A 61 -15.13 17.68 11.57
CA LEU A 61 -15.93 18.16 10.44
C LEU A 61 -16.03 19.70 10.40
N PRO A 62 -16.23 20.43 11.53
CA PRO A 62 -16.22 21.90 11.52
C PRO A 62 -14.89 22.51 11.11
N LYS A 63 -13.80 21.73 11.17
CA LYS A 63 -12.45 22.16 10.83
C LYS A 63 -12.00 21.62 9.47
N ALA A 64 -12.73 20.67 8.87
CA ALA A 64 -12.27 19.93 7.70
C ALA A 64 -12.02 20.81 6.48
N ALA A 65 -12.85 21.85 6.27
CA ALA A 65 -12.73 22.75 5.12
C ALA A 65 -11.34 23.39 5.00
N ARG A 66 -10.73 23.77 6.13
CA ARG A 66 -9.42 24.45 6.20
C ARG A 66 -8.21 23.52 6.29
N LEU A 67 -8.42 22.21 6.37
CA LEU A 67 -7.34 21.24 6.52
C LEU A 67 -6.94 20.67 5.16
N ALA A 68 -5.64 20.52 4.93
CA ALA A 68 -5.17 19.69 3.83
C ALA A 68 -5.58 18.22 4.08
N PRO A 69 -5.83 17.41 3.03
CA PRO A 69 -6.27 16.02 3.18
C PRO A 69 -5.36 15.16 4.05
N GLY A 70 -4.03 15.32 3.91
CA GLY A 70 -3.04 14.60 4.72
C GLY A 70 -3.09 14.99 6.20
N GLU A 71 -3.30 16.28 6.49
CA GLU A 71 -3.45 16.77 7.86
C GLU A 71 -4.76 16.28 8.49
N LEU A 72 -5.85 16.31 7.73
CA LEU A 72 -7.14 15.77 8.16
C LEU A 72 -7.00 14.28 8.50
N ALA A 73 -6.36 13.49 7.62
CA ALA A 73 -6.14 12.06 7.85
C ALA A 73 -5.32 11.81 9.12
N ALA A 74 -4.25 12.58 9.35
CA ALA A 74 -3.43 12.46 10.56
C ALA A 74 -4.23 12.80 11.83
N ARG A 75 -5.06 13.84 11.79
CA ARG A 75 -5.90 14.24 12.93
C ARG A 75 -7.00 13.22 13.23
N ILE A 76 -7.64 12.65 12.19
CA ILE A 76 -8.63 11.58 12.38
C ILE A 76 -7.94 10.36 13.02
N LYS A 77 -6.79 9.91 12.50
CA LYS A 77 -6.04 8.78 13.08
C LYS A 77 -5.69 9.01 14.55
N LYS A 78 -5.18 10.20 14.88
CA LYS A 78 -4.84 10.56 16.25
C LYS A 78 -6.06 10.52 17.18
N LEU A 79 -7.18 11.05 16.72
CA LEU A 79 -8.41 11.04 17.51
C LEU A 79 -9.00 9.63 17.62
N ALA A 80 -8.94 8.82 16.56
CA ALA A 80 -9.37 7.42 16.59
C ALA A 80 -8.57 6.61 17.62
N ILE A 81 -7.24 6.75 17.66
CA ILE A 81 -6.38 6.11 18.67
C ILE A 81 -6.72 6.61 20.09
N ALA A 82 -7.00 7.90 20.25
CA ALA A 82 -7.35 8.45 21.56
C ALA A 82 -8.72 7.95 22.06
N VAL A 83 -9.66 7.71 21.14
CA VAL A 83 -11.01 7.20 21.44
C VAL A 83 -11.00 5.68 21.62
N ASP A 84 -10.12 4.97 20.92
CA ASP A 84 -9.98 3.52 20.94
C ASP A 84 -8.50 3.15 20.78
N PRO A 85 -7.78 2.94 21.90
CA PRO A 85 -6.36 2.60 21.86
C PRO A 85 -6.04 1.32 21.09
N ASP A 86 -7.00 0.39 21.01
CA ASP A 86 -6.85 -0.89 20.33
C ASP A 86 -7.26 -0.83 18.85
N TRP A 87 -7.89 0.25 18.38
CA TRP A 87 -8.36 0.37 16.99
C TRP A 87 -7.22 0.17 15.99
N ALA A 88 -6.06 0.80 16.22
CA ALA A 88 -4.92 0.67 15.33
C ALA A 88 -4.41 -0.78 15.26
N ARG A 89 -4.40 -1.49 16.38
CA ARG A 89 -4.01 -2.90 16.46
C ARG A 89 -4.99 -3.79 15.70
N ARG A 90 -6.30 -3.67 15.96
CA ARG A 90 -7.33 -4.45 15.25
C ARG A 90 -7.29 -4.21 13.74
N ARG A 91 -7.10 -2.95 13.32
CA ARG A 91 -6.98 -2.59 11.91
C ARG A 91 -5.72 -3.18 11.26
N TYR A 92 -4.60 -3.19 11.97
CA TYR A 92 -3.38 -3.85 11.51
C TYR A 92 -3.58 -5.36 11.35
N GLU A 93 -4.13 -6.02 12.37
CA GLU A 93 -4.40 -7.46 12.35
C GLU A 93 -5.37 -7.85 11.22
N ALA A 94 -6.42 -7.05 11.00
CA ALA A 94 -7.35 -7.24 9.89
C ALA A 94 -6.64 -7.04 8.53
N GLY A 95 -5.84 -5.98 8.39
CA GLY A 95 -5.08 -5.72 7.17
C GLY A 95 -4.13 -6.86 6.81
N VAL A 96 -3.34 -7.36 7.77
CA VAL A 96 -2.37 -8.45 7.54
C VAL A 96 -3.07 -9.77 7.15
N ARG A 97 -4.35 -9.96 7.46
CA ARG A 97 -5.13 -11.13 6.96
C ARG A 97 -5.41 -11.05 5.46
N GLU A 98 -5.48 -9.85 4.91
CA GLU A 98 -5.69 -9.57 3.47
C GLU A 98 -4.36 -9.50 2.69
N ARG A 99 -3.24 -9.94 3.30
CA ARG A 99 -1.95 -9.97 2.62
C ARG A 99 -2.00 -10.90 1.41
N ASP A 100 -1.38 -10.46 0.32
CA ASP A 100 -1.45 -11.18 -0.96
C ASP A 100 -0.21 -10.91 -1.81
N VAL A 101 0.00 -11.73 -2.84
CA VAL A 101 0.94 -11.49 -3.94
C VAL A 101 0.12 -11.31 -5.21
N VAL A 102 0.11 -10.09 -5.74
CA VAL A 102 -0.72 -9.72 -6.90
C VAL A 102 0.12 -9.56 -8.15
N GLY A 103 -0.34 -10.15 -9.25
CA GLY A 103 0.19 -9.96 -10.60
C GLY A 103 -0.75 -9.11 -11.47
N ARG A 104 -0.20 -8.16 -12.24
CA ARG A 104 -0.98 -7.33 -13.19
C ARG A 104 -0.18 -7.05 -14.46
N VAL A 105 -0.79 -7.34 -15.60
CA VAL A 105 -0.29 -6.93 -16.92
C VAL A 105 -0.54 -5.43 -17.12
N ASN A 106 0.48 -4.73 -17.63
CA ASN A 106 0.48 -3.32 -17.97
C ASN A 106 0.11 -3.14 -19.46
N ASP A 107 -0.32 -1.94 -19.82
CA ASP A 107 -0.79 -1.65 -21.18
C ASP A 107 0.31 -1.72 -22.24
N ASP A 108 1.57 -1.59 -21.82
CA ASP A 108 2.76 -1.71 -22.68
C ASP A 108 3.26 -3.16 -22.83
N GLY A 109 2.50 -4.15 -22.33
CA GLY A 109 2.85 -5.57 -22.39
C GLY A 109 3.80 -6.04 -21.29
N THR A 110 4.30 -5.13 -20.43
CA THR A 110 5.05 -5.52 -19.23
C THR A 110 4.11 -6.01 -18.12
N ALA A 111 4.64 -6.53 -17.02
CA ALA A 111 3.84 -6.94 -15.87
C ALA A 111 4.44 -6.47 -14.55
N ASN A 112 3.57 -6.22 -13.57
CA ASN A 112 3.93 -5.98 -12.19
C ASN A 112 3.59 -7.20 -11.35
N VAL A 113 4.51 -7.59 -10.47
CA VAL A 113 4.22 -8.47 -9.34
C VAL A 113 4.50 -7.68 -8.07
N SER A 114 3.65 -7.81 -7.05
CA SER A 114 3.82 -7.08 -5.80
C SER A 114 3.28 -7.86 -4.61
N GLY A 115 4.07 -7.93 -3.54
CA GLY A 115 3.56 -8.27 -2.22
C GLY A 115 2.78 -7.07 -1.66
N VAL A 116 1.53 -7.29 -1.24
CA VAL A 116 0.65 -6.23 -0.72
C VAL A 116 0.22 -6.54 0.71
N ILE A 117 0.12 -5.48 1.52
CA ILE A 117 -0.34 -5.53 2.92
C ILE A 117 0.50 -6.49 3.79
N LEU A 118 1.80 -6.57 3.49
CA LEU A 118 2.76 -7.35 4.26
C LEU A 118 3.05 -6.67 5.61
N PRO A 119 3.40 -7.45 6.66
CA PRO A 119 4.05 -6.90 7.85
C PRO A 119 5.26 -6.05 7.47
N GLN A 120 5.42 -4.89 8.12
CA GLN A 120 6.48 -3.93 7.76
C GLN A 120 7.88 -4.54 7.85
N ALA A 121 8.13 -5.40 8.85
CA ALA A 121 9.41 -6.08 9.03
C ALA A 121 9.72 -7.00 7.85
N ASP A 122 8.75 -7.80 7.42
CA ASP A 122 8.90 -8.76 6.31
C ASP A 122 9.15 -8.03 4.99
N ALA A 123 8.34 -7.00 4.70
CA ALA A 123 8.52 -6.18 3.50
C ALA A 123 9.90 -5.51 3.45
N ARG A 124 10.36 -4.98 4.59
CA ARG A 124 11.68 -4.37 4.70
C ARG A 124 12.78 -5.41 4.48
N SER A 125 12.70 -6.57 5.14
CA SER A 125 13.68 -7.64 4.99
C SER A 125 13.80 -8.11 3.55
N ALA A 126 12.67 -8.28 2.85
CA ALA A 126 12.66 -8.68 1.44
C ALA A 126 13.32 -7.63 0.53
N VAL A 127 12.98 -6.35 0.72
CA VAL A 127 13.57 -5.25 -0.07
C VAL A 127 15.07 -5.12 0.20
N GLU A 128 15.48 -5.20 1.46
CA GLU A 128 16.89 -5.11 1.85
C GLU A 128 17.72 -6.26 1.26
N HIS A 129 17.18 -7.48 1.24
CA HIS A 129 17.86 -8.64 0.66
C HIS A 129 18.05 -8.49 -0.87
N VAL A 130 17.00 -8.11 -1.60
CA VAL A 130 17.07 -7.84 -3.05
C VAL A 130 18.08 -6.71 -3.36
N GLU A 131 18.06 -5.65 -2.55
CA GLU A 131 18.99 -4.53 -2.68
C GLU A 131 20.45 -4.96 -2.41
N ALA A 132 20.68 -5.81 -1.41
CA ALA A 132 22.00 -6.31 -1.05
C ALA A 132 22.62 -7.14 -2.17
N LEU A 133 21.88 -8.11 -2.71
CA LEU A 133 22.32 -8.96 -3.83
C LEU A 133 22.63 -8.13 -5.09
N ALA A 134 21.73 -7.22 -5.46
CA ALA A 134 21.94 -6.36 -6.63
C ALA A 134 23.18 -5.46 -6.46
N ARG A 135 23.44 -4.93 -5.26
CA ARG A 135 24.65 -4.15 -4.98
C ARG A 135 25.90 -5.02 -4.94
N ALA A 136 25.81 -6.26 -4.48
CA ALA A 136 26.92 -7.21 -4.51
C ALA A 136 27.33 -7.51 -5.95
N ALA A 137 26.38 -7.87 -6.82
CA ALA A 137 26.63 -8.07 -8.24
C ALA A 137 27.21 -6.81 -8.91
N LYS A 138 26.70 -5.62 -8.55
CA LYS A 138 27.26 -4.37 -9.09
C LYS A 138 28.71 -4.14 -8.67
N ARG A 139 29.06 -4.40 -7.40
CA ARG A 139 30.43 -4.30 -6.89
C ARG A 139 31.36 -5.34 -7.53
N ALA A 140 30.83 -6.51 -7.86
CA ALA A 140 31.57 -7.59 -8.51
C ALA A 140 31.82 -7.35 -10.02
N GLY A 141 31.34 -6.23 -10.56
CA GLY A 141 31.67 -5.78 -11.93
C GLY A 141 30.55 -5.92 -12.95
N HIS A 142 29.34 -6.30 -12.54
CA HIS A 142 28.22 -6.45 -13.48
C HIS A 142 27.93 -5.13 -14.23
N PRO A 143 27.82 -5.15 -15.58
CA PRO A 143 27.67 -3.93 -16.39
C PRO A 143 26.31 -3.24 -16.17
N GLY A 144 25.24 -4.02 -15.98
CA GLY A 144 23.88 -3.53 -15.71
C GLY A 144 23.75 -2.53 -14.54
N SER A 145 22.70 -1.72 -14.58
CA SER A 145 22.37 -0.79 -13.49
C SER A 145 21.85 -1.53 -12.26
N VAL A 146 21.96 -0.93 -11.06
CA VAL A 146 21.36 -1.49 -9.83
C VAL A 146 19.85 -1.70 -9.98
N LYS A 147 19.16 -0.86 -10.76
CA LYS A 147 17.73 -1.04 -11.04
C LYS A 147 17.45 -2.34 -11.82
N GLN A 148 18.22 -2.61 -12.88
CA GLN A 148 18.11 -3.84 -13.67
C GLN A 148 18.45 -5.06 -12.83
N LEU A 149 19.54 -4.99 -12.06
CA LEU A 149 19.97 -6.07 -11.18
C LEU A 149 18.92 -6.42 -10.12
N ARG A 150 18.29 -5.43 -9.50
CA ARG A 150 17.18 -5.69 -8.56
C ARG A 150 16.00 -6.38 -9.23
N SER A 151 15.70 -6.04 -10.47
CA SER A 151 14.65 -6.70 -11.24
C SER A 151 15.00 -8.16 -11.51
N ALA A 152 16.25 -8.45 -11.92
CA ALA A 152 16.72 -9.82 -12.18
C ALA A 152 16.71 -10.66 -10.90
N VAL A 153 17.27 -10.12 -9.80
CA VAL A 153 17.23 -10.77 -8.46
C VAL A 153 15.79 -11.04 -8.03
N TYR A 154 14.90 -10.05 -8.16
CA TYR A 154 13.50 -10.19 -7.79
C TYR A 154 12.82 -11.31 -8.58
N SER A 155 13.00 -11.36 -9.90
CA SER A 155 12.41 -12.41 -10.73
C SER A 155 12.96 -13.80 -10.36
N GLY A 156 14.29 -13.95 -10.28
CA GLY A 156 14.93 -15.24 -10.00
C GLY A 156 14.63 -15.79 -8.60
N LEU A 157 14.35 -14.91 -7.62
CA LEU A 157 13.87 -15.33 -6.30
C LEU A 157 12.41 -15.81 -6.35
N LEU A 158 11.56 -15.18 -7.17
CA LEU A 158 10.13 -15.50 -7.22
C LEU A 158 9.77 -16.68 -8.12
N ASP A 159 10.50 -16.89 -9.21
CA ASP A 159 10.31 -18.04 -10.10
C ASP A 159 11.03 -19.31 -9.61
N GLY A 160 11.83 -19.18 -8.55
CA GLY A 160 12.56 -20.28 -7.91
C GLY A 160 13.92 -20.58 -8.53
N THR A 161 14.38 -19.83 -9.53
CA THR A 161 15.72 -19.96 -10.13
C THR A 161 16.82 -19.95 -9.07
N TYR A 162 16.67 -19.11 -8.05
CA TYR A 162 17.66 -18.92 -6.99
C TYR A 162 17.36 -19.71 -5.70
N GLN A 163 16.35 -20.57 -5.69
CA GLN A 163 15.87 -21.27 -4.48
C GLN A 163 16.94 -22.16 -3.81
N ALA A 164 17.87 -22.70 -4.59
CA ALA A 164 18.94 -23.58 -4.12
C ALA A 164 20.33 -22.92 -4.10
N LEU A 165 20.42 -21.65 -4.52
CA LEU A 165 21.68 -20.92 -4.62
C LEU A 165 21.93 -20.12 -3.35
N SER A 166 23.20 -20.06 -2.94
CA SER A 166 23.69 -19.09 -1.96
C SER A 166 23.78 -17.69 -2.58
N ASP A 167 23.87 -16.66 -1.74
CA ASP A 167 24.05 -15.27 -2.20
C ASP A 167 25.26 -15.10 -3.13
N GLU A 168 26.36 -15.82 -2.88
CA GLU A 168 27.56 -15.81 -3.72
C GLU A 168 27.30 -16.46 -5.09
N GLU A 169 26.57 -17.58 -5.12
CA GLU A 169 26.18 -18.26 -6.37
C GLU A 169 25.19 -17.43 -7.18
N ILE A 170 24.25 -16.73 -6.53
CA ILE A 170 23.33 -15.79 -7.20
C ILE A 170 24.14 -14.65 -7.86
N VAL A 171 25.12 -14.10 -7.15
CA VAL A 171 25.98 -13.03 -7.71
C VAL A 171 26.81 -13.56 -8.89
N ALA A 172 27.35 -14.76 -8.78
CA ALA A 172 28.10 -15.40 -9.87
C ALA A 172 27.20 -15.67 -11.09
N ASP A 173 25.99 -16.15 -10.87
CA ASP A 173 24.98 -16.38 -11.92
C ASP A 173 24.64 -15.09 -12.66
N LEU A 174 24.37 -14.01 -11.92
CA LEU A 174 24.11 -12.69 -12.52
C LEU A 174 25.28 -12.22 -13.39
N LEU A 175 26.52 -12.40 -12.92
CA LEU A 175 27.71 -12.04 -13.70
C LEU A 175 27.86 -12.88 -14.97
N ALA A 176 27.54 -14.17 -14.91
CA ALA A 176 27.61 -15.07 -16.06
C ALA A 176 26.59 -14.69 -17.16
N HIS A 177 25.45 -14.12 -16.78
CA HIS A 177 24.38 -13.73 -17.69
C HIS A 177 24.34 -12.21 -17.99
N ALA A 178 25.45 -11.51 -17.77
CA ALA A 178 25.57 -10.07 -17.93
C ALA A 178 25.28 -9.54 -19.36
N ASP A 179 25.44 -10.40 -20.38
CA ASP A 179 25.38 -10.03 -21.80
C ASP A 179 23.99 -10.19 -22.46
N GLY A 180 22.99 -10.71 -21.74
CA GLY A 180 21.58 -10.60 -22.10
C GLY A 180 21.19 -11.05 -23.52
N SER A 181 21.59 -12.24 -23.95
CA SER A 181 21.09 -12.84 -25.21
C SER A 181 19.89 -13.78 -25.04
N ASP A 182 19.38 -14.01 -23.82
CA ASP A 182 18.19 -14.87 -23.60
C ASP A 182 17.18 -14.22 -22.65
N MET A 183 16.65 -13.06 -23.02
CA MET A 183 15.34 -12.54 -22.58
C MET A 183 14.72 -11.65 -23.66
#